data_AF-E6UJW0-F1
#
_entry.id   AF-E6UJW0-F1
#
_cell.length_a   1.000
_cell.length_b   1.000
_cell.length_c   1.000
_cell.angle_alpha   90.00
_cell.angle_beta   90.00
_cell.angle_gamma   90.00
#
_symmetry.space_group_name_H-M   'P 1'
#
loop_
_entity.id
_entity.type
_entity.pdbx_description
1 polymer ?
#
loop_
_entity_poly.entity_id
_entity_poly.type
_entity_poly.pdbx_seq_one_letter_code
_entity_poly.pdbx_strand_id
1 'polypeptide(L)' 'MKINNEKIKKALFNSGTLAVEDFCGMDLSGYDKESIDKIMDEVIDQMPDDTLEEYYKIYVIDAEKE' A
#
# COMPACT_ATOMS: atom_id res chain seq x y z
N MET A 1 -1.13 -17.02 -2.62
CA MET A 1 -0.89 -16.18 -3.82
C MET A 1 0.40 -15.40 -3.59
N LYS A 2 1.29 -15.20 -4.58
CA LYS A 2 2.49 -14.40 -4.31
C LYS A 2 2.15 -12.92 -4.46
N ILE A 3 2.07 -12.21 -3.34
CA ILE A 3 1.84 -10.77 -3.29
C ILE A 3 3.05 -10.07 -3.93
N ASN A 4 2.78 -9.04 -4.73
CA ASN A 4 3.81 -8.22 -5.34
C ASN A 4 3.79 -6.83 -4.69
N ASN A 5 4.79 -6.56 -3.85
CA ASN A 5 4.94 -5.34 -3.08
C ASN A 5 4.94 -4.09 -3.97
N GLU A 6 5.60 -4.15 -5.14
CA GLU A 6 5.60 -3.05 -6.09
C GLU A 6 4.22 -2.76 -6.68
N LYS A 7 3.40 -3.81 -6.92
CA LYS A 7 2.04 -3.63 -7.43
C LYS A 7 1.12 -2.96 -6.42
N ILE A 8 1.16 -3.41 -5.17
CA ILE A 8 0.33 -2.84 -4.11
C ILE A 8 0.75 -1.40 -3.79
N LYS A 9 2.06 -1.12 -3.68
CA LYS A 9 2.54 0.26 -3.51
C LYS A 9 2.05 1.18 -4.62
N LYS A 10 2.19 0.75 -5.87
CA LYS A 10 1.70 1.52 -7.03
C LYS A 10 0.19 1.74 -7.00
N ALA A 11 -0.57 0.71 -6.66
CA ALA A 11 -2.03 0.81 -6.55
C ALA A 11 -2.45 1.81 -5.46
N LEU A 12 -1.86 1.73 -4.27
CA LEU A 12 -2.11 2.67 -3.17
C LEU A 12 -1.78 4.11 -3.58
N PHE A 13 -0.63 4.34 -4.24
CA PHE A 13 -0.30 5.67 -4.78
C PHE A 13 -1.33 6.17 -5.81
N ASN A 14 -1.86 5.29 -6.65
CA ASN A 14 -2.88 5.65 -7.63
C ASN A 14 -4.24 5.97 -6.97
N SER A 15 -4.56 5.31 -5.85
CA SER A 15 -5.76 5.56 -5.06
C SER A 15 -5.69 6.87 -4.24
N GLY A 16 -4.48 7.43 -4.09
CA GLY A 16 -4.25 8.75 -3.50
C GLY A 16 -3.76 8.70 -2.06
N THR A 17 -3.43 9.88 -1.52
CA THR A 17 -2.73 10.02 -0.23
C THR A 17 -3.46 9.34 0.94
N LEU A 18 -4.78 9.44 1.01
CA LEU A 18 -5.56 8.82 2.09
C LEU A 18 -5.42 7.29 2.11
N ALA A 19 -5.33 6.63 0.95
CA ALA A 19 -5.13 5.18 0.88
C ALA A 19 -3.73 4.78 1.38
N VAL A 20 -2.73 5.60 1.08
CA VAL A 20 -1.36 5.38 1.55
C VAL A 20 -1.26 5.62 3.06
N GLU A 21 -1.91 6.66 3.58
CA GLU A 21 -1.96 6.97 5.02
C GLU A 21 -2.69 5.89 5.82
N ASP A 22 -3.81 5.38 5.31
CA ASP A 22 -4.55 4.25 5.90
C ASP A 22 -3.69 2.99 5.93
N PHE A 23 -3.02 2.67 4.81
CA PHE A 23 -2.11 1.54 4.72
C PHE A 23 -0.93 1.64 5.70
N CYS A 24 -0.31 2.82 5.79
CA CYS A 24 0.81 3.08 6.69
C CYS A 24 0.37 3.29 8.15
N GLY A 25 -0.92 3.50 8.41
CA GLY A 25 -1.46 3.80 9.73
C GLY A 25 -1.00 5.14 10.31
N MET A 26 -0.58 6.09 9.47
CA MET A 26 -0.09 7.40 9.91
C MET A 26 -0.33 8.50 8.86
N ASP A 27 -0.38 9.76 9.34
CA ASP A 27 -0.39 10.96 8.48
C ASP A 27 0.98 11.12 7.78
N LEU A 28 0.95 11.26 6.45
CA LEU A 28 2.14 11.38 5.60
C LEU A 28 2.28 12.80 5.04
N SER A 29 1.55 13.77 5.57
CA SER A 29 1.66 15.18 5.22
C SER A 29 3.09 15.69 5.45
N GLY A 30 3.72 16.16 4.38
CA GLY A 30 5.07 16.71 4.40
C GLY A 30 6.19 15.68 4.19
N TYR A 31 5.86 14.39 4.05
CA TYR A 31 6.81 13.38 3.60
C TYR A 31 6.98 13.46 2.08
N ASP A 32 8.22 13.27 1.62
CA ASP A 32 8.48 13.09 0.19
C ASP A 32 8.18 11.65 -0.26
N LYS A 33 8.11 11.45 -1.58
CA LYS A 33 7.78 10.16 -2.16
C LYS A 33 8.76 9.05 -1.77
N GLU A 34 10.05 9.36 -1.66
CA GLU A 34 11.08 8.37 -1.29
C GLU A 34 10.93 7.91 0.17
N SER A 35 10.58 8.83 1.06
CA SER A 35 10.31 8.54 2.47
C SER A 35 9.04 7.70 2.61
N ILE A 36 7.99 8.05 1.87
CA ILE A 36 6.75 7.28 1.85
C ILE A 36 6.99 5.85 1.33
N ASP A 37 7.75 5.69 0.24
CA ASP A 37 8.07 4.37 -0.32
C ASP A 37 8.81 3.48 0.68
N LYS A 38 9.78 4.03 1.43
CA LYS A 38 10.47 3.30 2.50
C LYS A 38 9.54 2.91 3.66
N ILE A 39 8.65 3.81 4.07
CA ILE A 39 7.67 3.51 5.12
C ILE A 39 6.75 2.38 4.66
N MET A 40 6.29 2.40 3.42
CA MET A 40 5.47 1.33 2.86
C MET A 40 6.22 -0.01 2.84
N ASP A 41 7.50 -0.02 2.48
CA ASP A 41 8.32 -1.25 2.53
C ASP A 41 8.43 -1.80 3.96
N GLU A 42 8.70 -0.93 4.95
CA GLU A 42 8.76 -1.32 6.36
C GLU A 42 7.42 -1.83 6.90
N VAL A 43 6.31 -1.21 6.48
CA VAL A 43 4.95 -1.64 6.82
C VAL A 43 4.65 -2.99 6.21
N ILE A 44 4.98 -3.21 4.93
CA ILE A 44 4.78 -4.49 4.24
C ILE A 44 5.57 -5.61 4.93
N ASP A 45 6.84 -5.36 5.29
CA ASP A 45 7.69 -6.36 5.95
C ASP A 45 7.18 -6.75 7.36
N GLN A 46 6.44 -5.86 8.02
CA GLN A 46 5.86 -6.09 9.34
C GLN A 46 4.40 -6.55 9.30
N MET A 47 3.72 -6.39 8.16
CA MET A 47 2.31 -6.71 8.01
C MET A 47 2.11 -8.23 7.91
N PRO A 48 1.12 -8.80 8.64
CA PRO A 48 0.75 -10.20 8.46
C PRO A 48 0.32 -10.48 7.02
N ASP A 49 0.72 -11.64 6.47
CA ASP A 49 0.41 -12.05 5.10
C ASP A 49 -1.09 -11.97 4.79
N ASP A 50 -1.95 -12.39 5.73
CA ASP A 50 -3.41 -12.35 5.57
C ASP A 50 -3.94 -10.92 5.40
N THR A 51 -3.43 -9.97 6.20
CA THR A 51 -3.79 -8.56 6.11
C THR A 51 -3.28 -7.93 4.82
N LEU A 52 -2.04 -8.25 4.44
CA LEU A 52 -1.48 -7.76 3.18
C LEU A 52 -2.26 -8.31 1.96
N GLU A 53 -2.76 -9.54 2.05
CA GLU A 53 -3.60 -10.15 1.02
C GLU A 53 -4.95 -9.42 0.87
N GLU A 54 -5.55 -8.96 1.98
CA GLU A 54 -6.78 -8.16 1.95
C GLU A 54 -6.56 -6.82 1.23
N TYR A 55 -5.51 -6.08 1.58
CA TYR A 55 -5.16 -4.85 0.86
C TYR A 55 -4.87 -5.11 -0.62
N TYR A 56 -4.18 -6.19 -0.95
CA TYR A 56 -3.91 -6.56 -2.34
C TYR A 56 -5.20 -6.84 -3.13
N LYS A 57 -6.19 -7.50 -2.50
CA LYS A 57 -7.51 -7.74 -3.13
C LYS A 57 -8.23 -6.42 -3.43
N ILE A 58 -8.30 -5.53 -2.45
CA ILE A 58 -9.02 -4.25 -2.56
C ILE A 58 -8.37 -3.36 -3.62
N TYR A 59 -7.06 -3.12 -3.51
CA TYR A 59 -6.39 -2.09 -4.30
C TYR A 59 -5.81 -2.60 -5.62
N VAL A 60 -5.52 -3.89 -5.76
CA VAL A 60 -4.90 -4.44 -6.98
C VAL A 60 -5.89 -5.28 -7.78
N ILE A 61 -6.66 -6.16 -7.15
CA ILE A 61 -7.56 -7.06 -7.89
C ILE A 61 -8.88 -6.39 -8.25
N ASP A 62 -9.51 -5.70 -7.30
CA ASP A 62 -10.83 -5.11 -7.53
C ASP A 62 -10.75 -3.77 -8.28
N ALA A 63 -9.65 -3.02 -8.11
CA ALA A 63 -9.38 -1.83 -8.91
C ALA A 63 -9.09 -2.12 -10.40
N GLU A 64 -8.72 -3.35 -10.77
CA GLU A 64 -8.54 -3.77 -12.17
C GLU A 64 -9.86 -4.19 -12.85
N LYS A 65 -10.98 -4.24 -12.10
CA LYS A 65 -12.30 -4.67 -12.62
C LYS A 65 -13.23 -3.51 -13.01
N GLU A 66 -12.89 -2.27 -12.67
CA GLU A 66 -13.59 -1.05 -13.12
C GLU A 66 -12.94 -0.45 -14.37
#